data_AF-A0A0Q7B2L1-F1
#
_entry.id   AF-A0A0Q7B2L1-F1
#
_cell.length_a   1.000
_cell.length_b   1.000
_cell.length_c   1.000
_cell.angle_alpha   90.00
_cell.angle_beta   90.00
_cell.angle_gamma   90.00
#
_symmetry.space_group_name_H-M   'P 1'
#
loop_
_entity.id
_entity.type
_entity.pdbx_description
1 polymer ?
#
loop_
_entity_poly.entity_id
_entity_poly.type
_entity_poly.pdbx_seq_one_letter_code
_entity_poly.pdbx_strand_id
1 'polypeptide(L)'
;MQRSKTYRAAADTFDKDELHAPLAAIKIAKTTSKKKFDETVDVVMRLGVDPRKADQMVRGTVNLPHGTGKTARVLVFANADKAEAAREAGADVVGGDELVEKVAGGWLDFDAVVATPDMMGKVGRLGRVLGPRGLMPNPKTGTVTPDVAKAVSDIKGGKIEFRVDRHANLHFIIGKASFSEGQLAENYAAALDEVLRLKPASSKGRYIKKVTVSTTMGPGVQVDPNRTKNVAVEDEATA
;
A
#
# COMPACT_ATOMS: atom_id res chain seq x y z
N MET A 1 -3.85 26.81 -7.20
CA MET A 1 -5.17 26.13 -7.19
C MET A 1 -5.94 26.57 -5.95
N GLN A 2 -7.17 27.08 -6.10
CA GLN A 2 -8.01 27.39 -4.94
C GLN A 2 -8.42 26.10 -4.21
N ARG A 3 -8.04 26.00 -2.93
CA ARG A 3 -8.48 24.91 -2.02
C ARG A 3 -9.65 25.36 -1.15
N SER A 4 -10.41 24.42 -0.58
CA SER A 4 -11.55 24.71 0.29
C SER A 4 -11.10 25.43 1.57
N LYS A 5 -12.02 26.17 2.22
CA LYS A 5 -11.74 26.89 3.47
C LYS A 5 -11.23 25.93 4.57
N THR A 6 -11.84 24.75 4.68
CA THR A 6 -11.44 23.70 5.64
C THR A 6 -10.03 23.19 5.38
N TYR A 7 -9.64 23.01 4.12
CA TYR A 7 -8.29 22.58 3.78
C TYR A 7 -7.24 23.65 4.11
N ARG A 8 -7.54 24.93 3.84
CA ARG A 8 -6.64 26.04 4.20
C ARG A 8 -6.45 26.13 5.71
N ALA A 9 -7.55 26.10 6.47
CA ALA A 9 -7.48 26.10 7.93
C ALA A 9 -6.64 24.94 8.50
N ALA A 10 -6.72 23.74 7.91
CA ALA A 10 -5.88 22.61 8.31
C ALA A 10 -4.42 22.72 7.83
N ALA A 11 -4.17 23.47 6.76
CA ALA A 11 -2.84 23.70 6.23
C ALA A 11 -2.12 24.87 6.91
N ASP A 12 -2.86 25.71 7.64
CA ASP A 12 -2.35 26.84 8.42
C ASP A 12 -1.99 26.43 9.87
N THR A 13 -2.36 25.22 10.30
CA THR A 13 -2.07 24.72 11.67
C THR A 13 -0.64 24.19 11.85
N PHE A 14 0.10 23.98 10.78
CA PHE A 14 1.48 23.50 10.82
C PHE A 14 2.30 24.12 9.69
N ASP A 15 3.61 24.20 9.86
CA ASP A 15 4.51 24.65 8.80
C ASP A 15 4.73 23.52 7.78
N LYS A 16 4.53 23.81 6.50
CA LYS A 16 4.66 22.83 5.41
C LYS A 16 6.12 22.51 5.08
N ASP A 17 7.02 23.40 5.43
CA ASP A 17 8.45 23.27 5.13
C ASP A 17 9.24 22.68 6.30
N GLU A 18 8.63 22.63 7.49
CA GLU A 18 9.20 21.96 8.64
C GLU A 18 9.22 20.44 8.46
N LEU A 19 10.33 19.82 8.87
CA LEU A 19 10.52 18.37 8.85
C LEU A 19 10.17 17.80 10.23
N HIS A 20 9.10 17.02 10.29
CA HIS A 20 8.65 16.43 11.54
C HIS A 20 9.16 14.99 11.72
N ALA A 21 9.22 14.54 12.98
CA ALA A 21 9.34 13.12 13.30
C ALA A 21 8.15 12.32 12.70
N PRO A 22 8.34 11.03 12.34
CA PRO A 22 7.24 10.22 11.80
C PRO A 22 5.98 10.21 12.67
N LEU A 23 6.14 10.04 13.99
CA LEU A 23 5.03 10.04 14.94
C LEU A 23 4.33 11.41 15.02
N ALA A 24 5.10 12.50 15.09
CA ALA A 24 4.56 13.86 15.08
C ALA A 24 3.78 14.17 13.79
N ALA A 25 4.31 13.75 12.64
CA ALA A 25 3.63 13.91 11.36
C ALA A 25 2.31 13.11 11.28
N ILE A 26 2.28 11.89 11.82
CA ILE A 26 1.06 11.07 11.91
C ILE A 26 0.01 11.77 12.81
N LYS A 27 0.44 12.34 13.93
CA LYS A 27 -0.43 13.09 14.86
C LYS A 27 -1.03 14.34 14.19
N ILE A 28 -0.22 15.10 13.46
CA ILE A 28 -0.68 16.24 12.66
C ILE A 28 -1.65 15.75 11.58
N ALA A 29 -1.31 14.70 10.83
CA ALA A 29 -2.19 14.15 9.80
C ALA A 29 -3.55 13.74 10.38
N LYS A 30 -3.58 13.04 11.53
CA LYS A 30 -4.82 12.64 12.21
C LYS A 30 -5.65 13.84 12.68
N THR A 31 -5.04 14.85 13.29
CA THR A 31 -5.78 16.04 13.77
C THR A 31 -6.37 16.88 12.63
N THR A 32 -5.78 16.80 11.43
CA THR A 32 -6.31 17.44 10.22
C THR A 32 -7.46 16.66 9.56
N SER A 33 -7.68 15.38 9.92
CA SER A 33 -8.81 14.56 9.46
C SER A 33 -10.11 14.97 10.17
N LYS A 34 -10.76 16.03 9.66
CA LYS A 34 -12.02 16.57 10.21
C LYS A 34 -13.26 16.16 9.39
N LYS A 35 -13.26 14.97 8.79
CA LYS A 35 -14.34 14.51 7.89
C LYS A 35 -15.30 13.53 8.55
N LYS A 36 -16.48 13.39 7.94
CA LYS A 36 -17.60 12.56 8.42
C LYS A 36 -17.39 11.04 8.22
N PHE A 37 -16.28 10.64 7.60
CA PHE A 37 -15.94 9.25 7.32
C PHE A 37 -14.50 8.99 7.75
N ASP A 38 -14.16 7.71 7.97
CA ASP A 38 -12.83 7.29 8.40
C ASP A 38 -11.82 7.36 7.24
N GLU A 39 -11.03 8.44 7.24
CA GLU A 39 -10.02 8.71 6.22
C GLU A 39 -8.89 7.69 6.27
N THR A 40 -8.25 7.46 5.12
CA THR A 40 -7.04 6.63 5.06
C THR A 40 -5.83 7.53 5.22
N VAL A 41 -4.84 7.04 5.97
CA VAL A 41 -3.53 7.69 6.10
C VAL A 41 -2.58 7.07 5.09
N ASP A 42 -2.16 7.90 4.15
CA ASP A 42 -1.33 7.55 3.00
C ASP A 42 0.07 8.14 3.18
N VAL A 43 1.07 7.43 2.66
CA VAL A 43 2.48 7.84 2.72
C VAL A 43 3.04 7.82 1.31
N VAL A 44 3.69 8.94 0.96
CA VAL A 44 4.39 9.09 -0.30
C VAL A 44 5.88 9.29 -0.03
N MET A 45 6.67 8.35 -0.53
CA MET A 45 8.13 8.41 -0.46
C MET A 45 8.70 8.67 -1.84
N ARG A 46 9.40 9.78 -2.02
CA ARG A 46 10.17 10.04 -3.24
C ARG A 46 11.53 9.36 -3.11
N LEU A 47 11.77 8.38 -3.96
CA LEU A 47 13.00 7.62 -3.98
C LEU A 47 14.05 8.24 -4.92
N GLY A 48 15.30 7.88 -4.69
CA GLY A 48 16.48 8.28 -5.46
C GLY A 48 16.79 7.38 -6.66
N VAL A 49 15.83 6.56 -7.09
CA VAL A 49 15.98 5.60 -8.19
C VAL A 49 15.53 6.19 -9.53
N ASP A 50 16.05 5.64 -10.62
CA ASP A 50 15.61 5.92 -11.98
C ASP A 50 14.61 4.85 -12.45
N PRO A 51 13.29 5.12 -12.47
CA PRO A 51 12.27 4.14 -12.83
C PRO A 51 12.30 3.75 -14.32
N ARG A 52 13.10 4.42 -15.15
CA ARG A 52 13.31 4.02 -16.56
C ARG A 52 14.24 2.82 -16.68
N LYS A 53 15.06 2.56 -15.66
CA LYS A 53 16.01 1.45 -15.64
C LYS A 53 15.43 0.27 -14.89
N ALA A 54 15.38 -0.89 -15.55
CA ALA A 54 14.76 -2.09 -14.99
C ALA A 54 15.44 -2.59 -13.71
N ASP A 55 16.75 -2.37 -13.57
CA ASP A 55 17.55 -2.73 -12.38
C ASP A 55 17.29 -1.81 -11.18
N GLN A 56 16.69 -0.63 -11.40
CA GLN A 56 16.34 0.33 -10.35
C GLN A 56 14.84 0.37 -10.04
N MET A 57 14.06 -0.51 -10.66
CA MET A 57 12.63 -0.64 -10.39
C MET A 57 12.40 -1.29 -9.03
N VAL A 58 11.97 -0.49 -8.06
CA VAL A 58 11.58 -0.98 -6.73
C VAL A 58 10.11 -1.39 -6.76
N ARG A 59 9.85 -2.65 -6.42
CA ARG A 59 8.52 -3.21 -6.21
C ARG A 59 8.61 -4.19 -5.06
N GLY A 60 7.66 -4.11 -4.14
CA GLY A 60 7.66 -4.91 -2.93
C GLY A 60 6.27 -5.15 -2.39
N THR A 61 6.19 -6.08 -1.46
CA THR A 61 5.01 -6.30 -0.64
C THR A 61 5.44 -6.37 0.81
N VAL A 62 4.69 -5.71 1.69
CA VAL A 62 4.91 -5.79 3.13
C VAL A 62 3.60 -6.14 3.81
N ASN A 63 3.67 -6.98 4.84
CA ASN A 63 2.53 -7.23 5.71
C ASN A 63 2.56 -6.22 6.85
N LEU A 64 1.50 -5.41 6.97
CA LEU A 64 1.41 -4.43 8.05
C LEU A 64 1.00 -5.14 9.35
N PRO A 65 1.70 -4.94 10.47
CA PRO A 65 1.41 -5.62 11.72
C PRO A 65 -0.01 -5.37 12.25
N HIS A 66 -0.55 -4.17 12.01
CA HIS A 66 -1.92 -3.80 12.41
C HIS A 66 -2.92 -3.81 11.25
N GLY A 67 -2.49 -4.28 10.08
CA GLY A 67 -3.27 -4.23 8.85
C GLY A 67 -3.57 -2.81 8.33
N THR A 68 -4.45 -2.71 7.35
CA THR A 68 -4.79 -1.45 6.67
C THR A 68 -6.12 -0.84 7.13
N GLY A 69 -6.89 -1.56 7.95
CA GLY A 69 -8.25 -1.17 8.36
C GLY A 69 -9.31 -1.27 7.25
N LYS A 70 -8.96 -1.82 6.07
CA LYS A 70 -9.91 -2.13 5.00
C LYS A 70 -10.00 -3.65 4.84
N THR A 71 -11.22 -4.20 4.96
CA THR A 71 -11.49 -5.58 4.57
C THR A 71 -11.43 -5.69 3.05
N ALA A 72 -10.33 -6.22 2.51
CA ALA A 72 -10.18 -6.43 1.08
C ALA A 72 -11.07 -7.60 0.63
N ARG A 73 -11.84 -7.39 -0.45
CA ARG A 73 -12.59 -8.46 -1.10
C ARG A 73 -11.66 -9.21 -2.04
N VAL A 74 -11.41 -10.49 -1.75
CA VAL A 74 -10.43 -11.32 -2.46
C VAL A 74 -11.15 -12.28 -3.39
N LEU A 75 -10.87 -12.17 -4.69
CA LEU A 75 -11.25 -13.12 -5.72
C LEU A 75 -10.13 -14.13 -5.94
N VAL A 76 -10.47 -15.41 -5.96
CA VAL A 76 -9.49 -16.49 -6.18
C VAL A 76 -9.84 -17.28 -7.43
N PHE A 77 -8.87 -17.38 -8.35
CA PHE A 77 -8.89 -18.30 -9.48
C PHE A 77 -8.12 -19.57 -9.14
N ALA A 78 -8.84 -20.63 -8.80
CA ALA A 78 -8.28 -21.92 -8.43
C ALA A 78 -9.19 -23.07 -8.86
N ASN A 79 -8.59 -24.24 -9.07
CA ASN A 79 -9.29 -25.49 -9.40
C ASN A 79 -9.45 -26.38 -8.17
N ALA A 80 -10.59 -27.08 -8.08
CA ALA A 80 -10.90 -28.16 -7.15
C ALA A 80 -10.35 -27.96 -5.71
N ASP A 81 -9.34 -28.72 -5.31
CA ASP A 81 -8.83 -28.76 -3.94
C ASP A 81 -8.30 -27.40 -3.44
N LYS A 82 -7.71 -26.60 -4.34
CA LYS A 82 -7.23 -25.25 -4.00
C LYS A 82 -8.37 -24.25 -3.87
N ALA A 83 -9.53 -24.53 -4.46
CA ALA A 83 -10.70 -23.70 -4.31
C ALA A 83 -11.32 -23.86 -2.91
N GLU A 84 -11.39 -25.08 -2.38
CA GLU A 84 -11.84 -25.32 -1.00
C GLU A 84 -10.90 -24.67 0.01
N ALA A 85 -9.59 -24.87 -0.11
CA ALA A 85 -8.61 -24.23 0.77
C ALA A 85 -8.71 -22.69 0.76
N ALA A 86 -9.06 -22.09 -0.39
CA ALA A 86 -9.28 -20.66 -0.50
C ALA A 86 -10.57 -20.20 0.21
N ARG A 87 -11.66 -20.98 0.12
CA ARG A 87 -12.91 -20.70 0.84
C ARG A 87 -12.71 -20.79 2.34
N GLU A 88 -12.00 -21.81 2.82
CA GLU A 88 -11.66 -21.98 4.24
C GLU A 88 -10.76 -20.84 4.76
N ALA A 89 -9.82 -20.36 3.94
CA ALA A 89 -9.01 -19.18 4.26
C ALA A 89 -9.81 -17.86 4.24
N GLY A 90 -11.09 -17.91 3.89
CA GLY A 90 -11.99 -16.77 3.91
C GLY A 90 -12.02 -15.97 2.62
N ALA A 91 -11.69 -16.52 1.46
CA ALA A 91 -11.87 -15.83 0.17
C ALA A 91 -13.36 -15.52 -0.07
N ASP A 92 -13.65 -14.32 -0.57
CA ASP A 92 -15.04 -13.85 -0.77
C ASP A 92 -15.69 -14.51 -1.98
N VAL A 93 -14.91 -14.71 -3.05
CA VAL A 93 -15.37 -15.37 -4.27
C VAL A 93 -14.27 -16.29 -4.78
N VAL A 94 -14.64 -17.55 -5.07
CA VAL A 94 -13.72 -18.57 -5.56
C VAL A 94 -14.34 -19.31 -6.74
N GLY A 95 -13.58 -19.48 -7.82
CA GLY A 95 -13.99 -20.31 -8.94
C GLY A 95 -13.01 -20.31 -10.10
N GLY A 96 -13.36 -21.05 -11.16
CA GLY A 96 -12.51 -21.26 -12.32
C GLY A 96 -13.01 -20.53 -13.56
N ASP A 97 -13.36 -21.28 -14.59
CA ASP A 97 -13.64 -20.76 -15.94
C ASP A 97 -14.88 -19.86 -16.01
N GLU A 98 -15.94 -20.18 -15.27
CA GLU A 98 -17.18 -19.39 -15.23
C GLU A 98 -16.93 -17.95 -14.72
N LEU A 99 -16.06 -17.80 -13.72
CA LEU A 99 -15.68 -16.48 -13.21
C LEU A 99 -14.78 -15.72 -14.18
N VAL A 100 -13.96 -16.42 -14.96
CA VAL A 100 -13.14 -15.78 -16.01
C VAL A 100 -14.04 -15.11 -17.04
N GLU A 101 -15.11 -15.78 -17.48
CA GLU A 101 -16.08 -15.20 -18.41
C GLU A 101 -16.85 -14.03 -17.79
N LYS A 102 -17.27 -14.16 -16.52
CA LYS A 102 -17.96 -13.08 -15.79
C LYS A 102 -17.09 -11.83 -15.64
N VAL A 103 -15.81 -12.00 -15.33
CA VAL A 103 -14.84 -10.89 -15.23
C VAL A 103 -14.53 -10.31 -16.61
N ALA A 104 -14.46 -11.14 -17.66
CA ALA A 104 -14.36 -10.66 -19.03
C ALA A 104 -15.57 -9.81 -19.44
N GLY A 105 -16.77 -10.16 -18.95
CA GLY A 105 -18.02 -9.41 -19.10
C GLY A 105 -18.08 -8.09 -18.30
N GLY A 106 -17.04 -7.75 -17.53
CA GLY A 106 -16.93 -6.47 -16.82
C GLY A 106 -17.30 -6.51 -15.34
N TRP A 107 -17.53 -7.68 -14.75
CA TRP A 107 -17.75 -7.81 -13.31
C TRP A 107 -16.44 -7.61 -12.53
N LEU A 108 -16.39 -6.59 -11.68
CA LEU A 108 -15.16 -6.11 -11.02
C LEU A 108 -15.40 -5.74 -9.56
N ASP A 109 -16.23 -6.51 -8.87
CA ASP A 109 -16.63 -6.22 -7.48
C ASP A 109 -15.67 -6.87 -6.45
N PHE A 110 -14.36 -6.68 -6.65
CA PHE A 110 -13.30 -7.22 -5.80
C PHE A 110 -12.10 -6.27 -5.77
N ASP A 111 -11.30 -6.35 -4.71
CA ASP A 111 -10.14 -5.48 -4.47
C ASP A 111 -8.81 -6.16 -4.76
N ALA A 112 -8.75 -7.49 -4.65
CA ALA A 112 -7.53 -8.27 -4.89
C ALA A 112 -7.86 -9.58 -5.62
N VAL A 113 -6.92 -10.04 -6.46
CA VAL A 113 -7.04 -11.29 -7.20
C VAL A 113 -5.85 -12.18 -6.89
N VAL A 114 -6.13 -13.42 -6.51
CA VAL A 114 -5.13 -14.49 -6.35
C VAL A 114 -5.41 -15.55 -7.40
N ALA A 115 -4.37 -16.09 -8.02
CA ALA A 115 -4.50 -17.13 -9.01
C ALA A 115 -3.50 -18.26 -8.78
N THR A 116 -3.89 -19.48 -9.12
CA THR A 116 -2.96 -20.60 -9.18
C THR A 116 -2.18 -20.58 -10.51
N PRO A 117 -0.92 -21.07 -10.54
CA PRO A 117 -0.11 -21.02 -11.77
C PRO A 117 -0.76 -21.69 -12.99
N ASP A 118 -1.55 -22.74 -12.78
CA ASP A 118 -2.30 -23.47 -13.81
C ASP A 118 -3.42 -22.62 -14.44
N MET A 119 -3.99 -21.67 -13.71
CA MET A 119 -5.07 -20.80 -14.19
C MET A 119 -4.56 -19.53 -14.91
N MET A 120 -3.26 -19.25 -14.84
CA MET A 120 -2.67 -18.04 -15.45
C MET A 120 -2.81 -17.97 -16.97
N GLY A 121 -2.87 -19.11 -17.67
CA GLY A 121 -3.10 -19.13 -19.12
C GLY A 121 -4.46 -18.54 -19.52
N LYS A 122 -5.48 -18.72 -18.66
CA LYS A 122 -6.83 -18.18 -18.87
C LYS A 122 -6.95 -16.76 -18.32
N VAL A 123 -6.44 -16.52 -17.10
CA VAL A 123 -6.44 -15.19 -16.45
C VAL A 123 -5.60 -14.18 -17.24
N GLY A 124 -4.55 -14.60 -17.95
CA GLY A 124 -3.75 -13.73 -18.83
C GLY A 124 -4.58 -13.06 -19.93
N ARG A 125 -5.67 -13.69 -20.40
CA ARG A 125 -6.58 -13.10 -21.40
C ARG A 125 -7.37 -11.92 -20.83
N LEU A 126 -7.56 -11.87 -19.51
CA LEU A 126 -8.20 -10.77 -18.78
C LEU A 126 -7.29 -9.56 -18.60
N GLY A 127 -6.05 -9.59 -19.10
CA GLY A 127 -5.09 -8.49 -18.97
C GLY A 127 -5.61 -7.14 -19.48
N ARG A 128 -6.53 -7.12 -20.46
CA ARG A 128 -7.17 -5.88 -20.93
C ARG A 128 -8.07 -5.23 -19.87
N VAL A 129 -8.70 -6.03 -19.01
CA VAL A 129 -9.63 -5.57 -17.97
C VAL A 129 -8.88 -5.35 -16.64
N LEU A 130 -8.08 -6.34 -16.22
CA LEU A 130 -7.38 -6.33 -14.93
C LEU A 130 -6.10 -5.49 -14.96
N GLY A 131 -5.44 -5.37 -16.11
CA GLY A 131 -4.15 -4.69 -16.26
C GLY A 131 -4.20 -3.19 -15.94
N PRO A 132 -5.09 -2.39 -16.58
CA PRO A 132 -5.20 -0.95 -16.30
C PRO A 132 -5.56 -0.62 -14.85
N ARG A 133 -6.20 -1.56 -14.15
CA ARG A 133 -6.62 -1.40 -12.74
C ARG A 133 -5.60 -1.94 -11.74
N GLY A 134 -4.50 -2.54 -12.18
CA GLY A 134 -3.49 -3.12 -11.31
C GLY A 134 -3.95 -4.38 -10.55
N LEU A 135 -5.09 -4.98 -10.94
CA LEU A 135 -5.66 -6.17 -10.30
C LEU A 135 -5.10 -7.48 -10.88
N MET A 136 -4.14 -7.38 -11.81
CA MET A 136 -3.58 -8.55 -12.48
C MET A 136 -2.64 -9.32 -11.53
N PRO A 137 -2.90 -10.61 -11.26
CA PRO A 137 -2.02 -11.43 -10.42
C PRO A 137 -0.58 -11.47 -10.96
N ASN A 138 0.40 -11.42 -10.07
CA ASN A 138 1.81 -11.43 -10.42
C ASN A 138 2.61 -12.39 -9.51
N PRO A 139 3.46 -13.26 -10.07
CA PRO A 139 4.35 -14.10 -9.26
C PRO A 139 5.27 -13.28 -8.34
N LYS A 140 5.70 -12.07 -8.78
CA LYS A 140 6.60 -11.21 -7.98
C LYS A 140 5.96 -10.65 -6.72
N THR A 141 4.63 -10.56 -6.67
CA THR A 141 3.88 -10.06 -5.51
C THR A 141 3.36 -11.21 -4.65
N GLY A 142 3.61 -12.46 -5.06
CA GLY A 142 3.12 -13.65 -4.38
C GLY A 142 1.62 -13.88 -4.54
N THR A 143 0.94 -13.16 -5.45
CA THR A 143 -0.49 -13.40 -5.76
C THR A 143 -0.70 -14.51 -6.78
N VAL A 144 0.40 -15.02 -7.35
CA VAL A 144 0.41 -16.27 -8.12
C VAL A 144 1.21 -17.30 -7.33
N THR A 145 0.52 -18.22 -6.66
CA THR A 145 1.14 -19.21 -5.78
C THR A 145 0.32 -20.50 -5.76
N PRO A 146 0.95 -21.67 -5.59
CA PRO A 146 0.23 -22.91 -5.28
C PRO A 146 -0.44 -22.88 -3.90
N ASP A 147 0.10 -22.11 -2.94
CA ASP A 147 -0.44 -21.95 -1.58
C ASP A 147 -1.41 -20.76 -1.52
N VAL A 148 -2.65 -21.03 -1.93
CA VAL A 148 -3.71 -20.02 -2.06
C VAL A 148 -4.22 -19.57 -0.70
N ALA A 149 -4.32 -20.49 0.27
CA ALA A 149 -4.83 -20.19 1.61
C ALA A 149 -3.98 -19.12 2.30
N LYS A 150 -2.65 -19.28 2.24
CA LYS A 150 -1.72 -18.28 2.80
C LYS A 150 -1.82 -16.94 2.08
N ALA A 151 -1.90 -16.93 0.74
CA ALA A 151 -2.03 -15.69 0.00
C ALA A 151 -3.32 -14.93 0.33
N VAL A 152 -4.44 -15.63 0.52
CA VAL A 152 -5.71 -15.02 0.94
C VAL A 152 -5.58 -14.45 2.36
N SER A 153 -5.02 -15.21 3.29
CA SER A 153 -4.81 -14.78 4.67
C SER A 153 -3.91 -13.54 4.74
N ASP A 154 -2.80 -13.53 4.01
CA ASP A 154 -1.88 -12.38 3.96
C ASP A 154 -2.57 -11.12 3.40
N ILE A 155 -3.35 -11.25 2.33
CA ILE A 155 -4.05 -10.11 1.71
C ILE A 155 -5.12 -9.58 2.67
N LYS A 156 -5.87 -10.45 3.34
CA LYS A 156 -6.86 -10.05 4.35
C LYS A 156 -6.21 -9.51 5.62
N GLY A 157 -4.99 -9.95 5.95
CA GLY A 157 -4.16 -9.45 7.05
C GLY A 157 -3.60 -8.04 6.82
N GLY A 158 -3.81 -7.46 5.64
CA GLY A 158 -3.36 -6.10 5.33
C GLY A 158 -1.99 -6.05 4.65
N LYS A 159 -1.64 -7.09 3.89
CA LYS A 159 -0.53 -7.04 2.94
C LYS A 159 -0.75 -5.93 1.92
N ILE A 160 0.17 -4.98 1.90
CA ILE A 160 0.19 -3.90 0.91
C ILE A 160 1.22 -4.21 -0.17
N GLU A 161 0.89 -3.84 -1.41
CA GLU A 161 1.83 -3.82 -2.53
C GLU A 161 2.21 -2.37 -2.82
N PHE A 162 3.50 -2.13 -3.03
CA PHE A 162 3.98 -0.85 -3.51
C PHE A 162 4.87 -1.03 -4.74
N ARG A 163 4.77 -0.06 -5.65
CA ARG A 163 5.56 0.02 -6.86
C ARG A 163 5.93 1.47 -7.12
N VAL A 164 7.18 1.68 -7.53
CA VAL A 164 7.64 3.00 -7.95
C VAL A 164 6.95 3.43 -9.25
N ASP A 165 6.47 4.68 -9.26
CA ASP A 165 5.89 5.31 -10.44
C ASP A 165 6.97 5.85 -11.41
N ARG A 166 6.53 6.41 -12.54
CA ARG A 166 7.43 7.02 -13.53
C ARG A 166 8.23 8.24 -13.03
N HIS A 167 7.87 8.79 -11.86
CA HIS A 167 8.47 9.96 -11.23
C HIS A 167 9.31 9.61 -9.99
N ALA A 168 9.58 8.32 -9.78
CA ALA A 168 10.29 7.78 -8.62
C ALA A 168 9.54 7.95 -7.28
N ASN A 169 8.21 8.08 -7.29
CA ASN A 169 7.39 8.09 -6.09
C ASN A 169 6.91 6.69 -5.76
N LEU A 170 6.95 6.36 -4.48
CA LEU A 170 6.37 5.18 -3.88
C LEU A 170 5.16 5.62 -3.06
N HIS A 171 3.98 5.11 -3.41
CA HIS A 171 2.74 5.39 -2.69
C HIS A 171 2.28 4.11 -1.98
N PHE A 172 1.98 4.21 -0.70
CA PHE A 172 1.38 3.12 0.07
C PHE A 172 0.54 3.66 1.23
N ILE A 173 -0.36 2.81 1.71
CA ILE A 173 -1.26 3.11 2.83
C ILE A 173 -0.67 2.53 4.11
N ILE A 174 -0.78 3.24 5.23
CA ILE A 174 -0.33 2.73 6.54
C ILE A 174 -1.48 2.41 7.49
N GLY A 175 -2.71 2.81 7.17
CA GLY A 175 -3.89 2.46 7.95
C GLY A 175 -4.99 3.50 7.86
N LYS A 176 -5.98 3.37 8.74
CA LYS A 176 -7.08 4.32 8.89
C LYS A 176 -6.76 5.40 9.93
N ALA A 177 -7.39 6.56 9.82
CA ALA A 177 -7.27 7.64 10.80
C ALA A 177 -7.81 7.21 12.18
N SER A 178 -8.71 6.22 12.23
CA SER A 178 -9.20 5.60 13.46
C SER A 178 -8.16 4.79 14.25
N PHE A 179 -7.04 4.39 13.64
CA PHE A 179 -5.98 3.64 14.33
C PHE A 179 -5.26 4.50 15.35
N SER A 180 -4.66 3.88 16.37
CA SER A 180 -3.83 4.62 17.33
C SER A 180 -2.56 5.16 16.67
N GLU A 181 -1.99 6.22 17.23
CA GLU A 181 -0.75 6.83 16.69
C GLU A 181 0.41 5.83 16.68
N GLY A 182 0.53 5.00 17.73
CA GLY A 182 1.51 3.93 17.82
C GLY A 182 1.33 2.86 16.74
N GLN A 183 0.09 2.41 16.48
CA GLN A 183 -0.20 1.42 15.43
C GLN A 183 0.20 1.93 14.04
N LEU A 184 -0.09 3.20 13.74
CA LEU A 184 0.30 3.82 12.47
C LEU A 184 1.82 3.98 12.36
N ALA A 185 2.50 4.32 13.45
CA ALA A 185 3.96 4.43 13.48
C ALA A 185 4.63 3.06 13.28
N GLU A 186 4.12 2.00 13.90
CA GLU A 186 4.61 0.63 13.70
C GLU A 186 4.36 0.13 12.27
N ASN A 187 3.19 0.42 11.70
CA ASN A 187 2.91 0.13 10.30
C ASN A 187 3.85 0.88 9.34
N TYR A 188 4.11 2.17 9.61
CA TYR A 188 5.09 2.94 8.86
C TYR A 188 6.51 2.36 8.99
N ALA A 189 6.92 1.96 10.20
CA ALA A 189 8.24 1.37 10.45
C ALA A 189 8.42 0.07 9.66
N ALA A 190 7.44 -0.83 9.71
CA ALA A 190 7.46 -2.08 8.93
C ALA A 190 7.58 -1.81 7.42
N ALA A 191 6.83 -0.84 6.90
CA ALA A 191 6.92 -0.46 5.50
C ALA A 191 8.27 0.17 5.14
N LEU A 192 8.82 1.02 6.01
CA LEU A 192 10.12 1.67 5.81
C LEU A 192 11.26 0.64 5.79
N ASP A 193 11.26 -0.31 6.71
CA ASP A 193 12.27 -1.36 6.79
C ASP A 193 12.29 -2.20 5.51
N GLU A 194 11.11 -2.56 4.99
CA GLU A 194 10.99 -3.29 3.73
C GLU A 194 11.47 -2.45 2.53
N VAL A 195 11.13 -1.16 2.48
CA VAL A 195 11.61 -0.24 1.43
C VAL A 195 13.13 -0.12 1.44
N LEU A 196 13.75 -0.06 2.62
CA LEU A 196 15.20 -0.03 2.80
C LEU A 196 15.85 -1.35 2.38
N ARG A 197 15.21 -2.49 2.70
CA ARG A 197 15.66 -3.82 2.28
C ARG A 197 15.66 -3.99 0.76
N LEU A 198 14.69 -3.39 0.08
CA LEU A 198 14.53 -3.44 -1.38
C LEU A 198 15.40 -2.42 -2.13
N LYS A 199 16.31 -1.71 -1.44
CA LYS A 199 17.22 -0.74 -2.06
C LYS A 199 18.09 -1.42 -3.14
N PRO A 200 17.99 -1.01 -4.42
CA PRO A 200 18.83 -1.55 -5.47
C PRO A 200 20.31 -1.15 -5.25
N ALA A 201 21.22 -2.09 -5.47
CA ALA A 201 22.66 -1.83 -5.38
C ALA A 201 23.15 -0.78 -6.38
N SER A 202 22.45 -0.62 -7.51
CA SER A 202 22.75 0.38 -8.54
C SER A 202 22.25 1.80 -8.19
N SER A 203 21.46 1.97 -7.12
CA SER A 203 21.02 3.28 -6.64
C SER A 203 22.17 4.04 -6.00
N LYS A 204 22.57 5.16 -6.59
CA LYS A 204 23.62 6.06 -6.07
C LYS A 204 23.00 7.24 -5.32
N GLY A 205 23.69 7.72 -4.28
CA GLY A 205 23.26 8.87 -3.47
C GLY A 205 22.15 8.55 -2.46
N ARG A 206 21.38 9.58 -2.09
CA ARG A 206 20.32 9.46 -1.08
C ARG A 206 19.14 8.66 -1.65
N TYR A 207 18.86 7.51 -1.03
CA TYR A 207 17.81 6.59 -1.48
C TYR A 207 16.40 7.12 -1.21
N ILE A 208 16.16 7.75 -0.06
CA ILE A 208 14.90 8.42 0.27
C ILE A 208 15.12 9.93 0.21
N LYS A 209 14.52 10.61 -0.77
CA LYS A 209 14.69 12.06 -0.99
C LYS A 209 13.70 12.89 -0.18
N LYS A 210 12.44 12.46 -0.13
CA LYS A 210 11.35 13.15 0.56
C LYS A 210 10.33 12.13 1.04
N VAL A 211 9.81 12.33 2.24
CA VAL A 211 8.67 11.58 2.76
C VAL A 211 7.56 12.57 3.10
N THR A 212 6.33 12.24 2.72
CA THR A 212 5.16 13.03 3.05
C THR A 212 4.04 12.12 3.47
N VAL A 213 3.45 12.41 4.63
CA VAL A 213 2.28 11.72 5.17
C VAL A 213 1.08 12.62 4.95
N SER A 214 -0.02 12.06 4.47
CA SER A 214 -1.27 12.80 4.26
C SER A 214 -2.46 11.92 4.53
N THR A 215 -3.57 12.51 4.98
CA THR A 215 -4.86 11.83 4.91
C THR A 215 -5.49 12.04 3.54
N THR A 216 -6.47 11.20 3.18
CA THR A 216 -7.15 11.23 1.88
C THR A 216 -7.60 12.64 1.44
N MET A 217 -8.07 13.49 2.37
CA MET A 217 -8.50 14.87 2.08
C MET A 217 -7.67 15.94 2.80
N GLY A 218 -6.63 15.54 3.53
CA GLY A 218 -5.78 16.40 4.33
C GLY A 218 -4.63 17.02 3.54
N PRO A 219 -4.00 18.06 4.10
CA PRO A 219 -2.71 18.53 3.60
C PRO A 219 -1.60 17.50 3.86
N GLY A 220 -0.53 17.56 3.07
CA GLY A 220 0.64 16.70 3.26
C GLY A 220 1.59 17.30 4.29
N VAL A 221 2.01 16.47 5.26
CA VAL A 221 2.97 16.79 6.32
C VAL A 221 4.31 16.16 5.95
N GLN A 222 5.39 16.95 5.96
CA GLN A 222 6.72 16.43 5.63
C GLN A 222 7.30 15.68 6.82
N VAL A 223 7.87 14.50 6.54
CA VAL A 223 8.60 13.70 7.52
C VAL A 223 10.08 13.80 7.20
N ASP A 224 10.92 13.89 8.24
CA ASP A 224 12.36 13.83 8.08
C ASP A 224 12.79 12.49 7.43
N PRO A 225 13.33 12.51 6.20
CA PRO A 225 13.74 11.28 5.52
C PRO A 225 15.02 10.67 6.08
N ASN A 226 15.73 11.34 7.00
CA ASN A 226 16.91 10.79 7.69
C ASN A 226 16.55 9.91 8.88
N ARG A 227 15.35 10.04 9.43
CA ARG A 227 14.90 9.23 10.57
C ARG A 227 14.42 7.87 10.11
N THR A 228 15.39 6.96 9.96
CA THR A 228 15.16 5.56 9.59
C THR A 228 15.14 4.60 10.79
N LYS A 229 15.31 5.12 12.02
CA LYS A 229 15.25 4.36 13.28
C LYS A 229 14.44 5.18 14.29
N ASN A 230 13.87 4.52 15.30
CA ASN A 230 13.06 5.16 16.37
C ASN A 230 11.83 5.92 15.87
N VAL A 231 11.11 5.32 14.92
CA VAL A 231 9.92 5.90 14.28
C VAL A 231 8.77 6.16 15.29
N ALA A 232 8.70 5.37 16.36
CA ALA A 232 7.64 5.44 17.38
C ALA A 232 7.97 6.35 18.58
N VAL A 233 9.05 7.13 18.53
CA VAL A 233 9.42 8.07 19.60
C VAL A 233 9.05 9.49 19.14
N GLU A 234 8.38 10.26 20.01
CA GLU A 234 8.26 11.72 19.81
C GLU A 234 9.67 12.35 19.86
N ASP A 235 9.85 13.54 19.27
CA ASP A 235 11.14 14.23 19.27
C ASP A 235 11.75 14.26 20.69
N GLU A 236 12.85 13.52 20.92
CA GLU A 236 13.83 13.98 21.88
C GLU A 236 14.34 15.30 21.32
N ALA A 237 13.87 16.40 21.92
CA ALA A 237 14.36 17.73 21.67
C ALA A 237 15.88 17.67 21.55
N THR A 238 16.37 17.78 20.33
CA THR A 238 17.80 17.97 20.13
C THR A 238 18.02 19.41 20.60
N ALA A 239 18.75 19.52 21.71
CA ALA A 239 18.99 20.69 22.55
C ALA A 239 19.05 22.04 21.82
#